data_AF-A0A5Z1S5H5-F1
#
_entry.id   AF-A0A5Z1S5H5-F1
#
_cell.length_a   1.000
_cell.length_b   1.000
_cell.length_c   1.000
_cell.angle_alpha   90.00
_cell.angle_beta   90.00
_cell.angle_gamma   90.00
#
_symmetry.space_group_name_H-M   'P 1'
#
loop_
_entity.id
_entity.type
_entity.pdbx_description
1 polymer ?
#
loop_
_entity_poly.entity_id
_entity_poly.type
_entity_poly.pdbx_seq_one_letter_code
_entity_poly.pdbx_strand_id
1 'polypeptide(L)'
;EAGTGKSRAIKEYAAKNGTRVVLFEATTETSKRMLLVGLENKLNVCFKGSLDDKIRGIASELARTSKVLIIDESEHLPFRALECLRRIYDFSNTALILVGTRKLKNNLTGIG
;
A
#
# COMPACT_ATOMS: atom_id res chain seq x y z
N GLU A 1 9.45 -16.99 4.78
CA GLU A 1 10.65 -16.76 5.61
C GLU A 1 10.89 -15.28 5.70
N ALA A 2 10.69 -14.73 6.90
CA ALA A 2 11.24 -13.44 7.27
C ALA A 2 12.78 -13.57 7.28
N GLY A 3 13.50 -12.54 6.85
CA GLY A 3 14.97 -12.56 6.78
C GLY A 3 15.58 -12.90 5.40
N THR A 4 14.78 -12.95 4.34
CA THR A 4 15.26 -13.25 2.96
C THR A 4 15.77 -12.03 2.18
N GLY A 5 15.86 -10.85 2.82
CA GLY A 5 16.38 -9.64 2.20
C GLY A 5 15.37 -8.84 1.34
N LYS A 6 14.10 -9.26 1.24
CA LYS A 6 13.06 -8.57 0.46
C LYS A 6 12.86 -7.11 0.89
N SER A 7 12.64 -6.88 2.19
CA SER A 7 12.48 -5.53 2.73
C SER A 7 13.71 -4.67 2.48
N ARG A 8 14.91 -5.25 2.53
CA ARG A 8 16.17 -4.56 2.19
C ARG A 8 16.22 -4.18 0.70
N ALA A 9 15.88 -5.10 -0.19
CA ALA A 9 15.83 -4.86 -1.63
C ALA A 9 14.79 -3.78 -2.01
N ILE A 10 13.64 -3.77 -1.35
CA ILE A 10 12.58 -2.77 -1.59
C ILE A 10 12.99 -1.40 -1.05
N LYS A 11 13.56 -1.34 0.15
CA LYS A 11 14.08 -0.09 0.71
C LYS A 11 15.17 0.49 -0.19
N GLU A 12 16.04 -0.35 -0.72
CA GLU A 12 17.06 0.06 -1.68
C GLU A 12 16.47 0.50 -3.03
N TYR A 13 15.45 -0.20 -3.55
CA TYR A 13 14.71 0.22 -4.75
C TYR A 13 14.02 1.57 -4.54
N ALA A 14 13.35 1.77 -3.40
CA ALA A 14 12.71 3.03 -3.06
C ALA A 14 13.73 4.16 -2.93
N ALA A 15 14.88 3.91 -2.30
CA ALA A 15 15.97 4.89 -2.21
C ALA A 15 16.52 5.29 -3.59
N LYS A 16 16.67 4.32 -4.51
CA LYS A 16 17.15 4.57 -5.87
C LYS A 16 16.14 5.30 -6.75
N ASN A 17 14.84 5.06 -6.55
CA ASN A 17 13.76 5.69 -7.33
C ASN A 17 13.20 6.97 -6.69
N GLY A 18 13.66 7.31 -5.48
CA GLY A 18 13.37 8.55 -4.78
C GLY A 18 11.88 8.78 -4.54
N THR A 19 11.42 10.01 -4.80
CA THR A 19 10.05 10.47 -4.54
C THR A 19 8.98 9.80 -5.40
N ARG A 20 9.39 8.97 -6.39
CA ARG A 20 8.49 8.19 -7.26
C ARG A 20 7.93 6.96 -6.56
N VAL A 21 8.36 6.63 -5.35
CA VAL A 21 7.90 5.44 -4.61
C VAL A 21 7.27 5.83 -3.29
N VAL A 22 6.06 5.34 -3.06
CA VAL A 22 5.38 5.37 -1.76
C VAL A 22 5.50 3.99 -1.14
N LEU A 23 6.39 3.84 -0.16
CA LEU A 23 6.58 2.59 0.57
C LEU A 23 5.83 2.64 1.90
N PHE A 24 4.90 1.72 2.12
CA PHE A 24 4.19 1.54 3.39
C PHE A 24 4.51 0.14 3.97
N GLU A 25 4.95 0.07 5.22
CA GLU A 25 5.25 -1.19 5.91
C GLU A 25 4.04 -1.54 6.79
N ALA A 26 3.38 -2.66 6.50
CA ALA A 26 2.22 -3.12 7.26
C ALA A 26 2.64 -3.90 8.50
N THR A 27 1.85 -3.75 9.55
CA THR A 27 2.01 -4.46 10.83
C THR A 27 0.69 -5.14 11.19
N THR A 28 0.70 -6.05 12.17
CA THR A 28 -0.52 -6.72 12.66
C THR A 28 -1.58 -5.75 13.16
N GLU A 29 -1.16 -4.56 13.61
CA GLU A 29 -2.04 -3.50 14.10
C GLU A 29 -2.58 -2.60 12.97
N THR A 30 -2.13 -2.80 11.74
CA THR A 30 -2.49 -1.94 10.62
C THR A 30 -3.96 -2.08 10.27
N SER A 31 -4.76 -1.15 10.75
CA SER A 31 -6.16 -1.00 10.35
C SER A 31 -6.29 -0.27 9.01
N LYS A 32 -7.46 -0.39 8.36
CA LYS A 32 -7.78 0.40 7.15
C LYS A 32 -7.61 1.92 7.36
N ARG A 33 -7.88 2.40 8.58
CA ARG A 33 -7.74 3.83 8.92
C ARG A 33 -6.26 4.22 8.96
N MET A 34 -5.43 3.40 9.63
CA MET A 34 -3.99 3.64 9.71
C MET A 34 -3.33 3.59 8.35
N LEU A 35 -3.75 2.65 7.50
CA LEU A 35 -3.29 2.60 6.11
C LEU A 35 -3.57 3.92 5.39
N LEU A 36 -4.82 4.37 5.34
CA LEU A 36 -5.18 5.58 4.60
C LEU A 36 -4.49 6.83 5.14
N VAL A 37 -4.43 6.99 6.46
CA VAL A 37 -3.72 8.12 7.09
C VAL A 37 -2.22 8.05 6.83
N GLY A 38 -1.63 6.86 6.87
CA GLY A 38 -0.20 6.70 6.57
C GLY A 38 0.12 6.96 5.10
N LEU A 39 -0.78 6.63 4.17
CA LEU A 39 -0.63 7.01 2.76
C LEU A 39 -0.79 8.53 2.57
N GLU A 40 -1.77 9.16 3.21
CA GLU A 40 -1.93 10.62 3.24
C GLU A 40 -0.63 11.30 3.70
N ASN A 41 -0.06 10.85 4.81
CA ASN A 41 1.20 11.37 5.35
C ASN A 41 2.37 11.18 4.39
N LYS A 42 2.53 10.00 3.78
CA LYS A 42 3.62 9.72 2.83
C LYS A 42 3.50 10.51 1.52
N LEU A 43 2.28 10.86 1.14
CA LEU A 43 1.99 11.71 -0.01
C LEU A 43 2.03 13.21 0.32
N ASN A 44 2.15 13.57 1.61
CA ASN A 44 2.06 14.94 2.11
C ASN A 44 0.73 15.63 1.73
N VAL A 45 -0.38 14.90 1.91
CA VAL A 45 -1.74 15.37 1.64
C VAL A 45 -2.66 15.04 2.82
N CYS A 46 -3.81 15.69 2.90
CA CYS A 46 -4.84 15.39 3.89
C CYS A 46 -6.22 15.58 3.27
N PHE A 47 -6.97 14.50 3.11
CA PHE A 47 -8.31 14.54 2.56
C PHE A 47 -9.34 14.51 3.70
N LYS A 48 -10.27 15.46 3.63
CA LYS A 48 -11.42 15.55 4.55
C LYS A 48 -12.62 14.84 3.92
N GLY A 49 -13.56 14.41 4.76
CA GLY A 49 -14.80 13.79 4.32
C GLY A 49 -14.86 12.30 4.57
N SER A 50 -15.58 11.61 3.68
CA SER A 50 -15.86 10.19 3.78
C SER A 50 -14.63 9.33 3.53
N LEU A 51 -14.77 8.02 3.78
CA LEU A 51 -13.76 7.04 3.41
C LEU A 51 -13.52 7.04 1.88
N ASP A 52 -14.58 7.25 1.09
CA ASP A 52 -14.51 7.27 -0.37
C ASP A 52 -13.69 8.47 -0.87
N ASP A 53 -13.91 9.64 -0.26
CA ASP A 53 -13.18 10.87 -0.59
C ASP A 53 -11.67 10.68 -0.36
N LYS A 54 -11.29 10.04 0.75
CA LYS A 54 -9.89 9.71 1.04
C LYS A 54 -9.30 8.74 0.01
N ILE A 55 -10.01 7.67 -0.33
CA ILE A 55 -9.56 6.67 -1.32
C ILE A 55 -9.33 7.34 -2.68
N ARG A 56 -10.29 8.15 -3.14
CA ARG A 56 -10.21 8.86 -4.43
C ARG A 56 -9.12 9.92 -4.42
N GLY A 57 -8.98 10.66 -3.32
CA GLY A 57 -7.93 11.66 -3.15
C GLY A 57 -6.54 11.05 -3.25
N ILE A 58 -6.30 9.95 -2.52
CA ILE A 58 -5.03 9.21 -2.58
C ILE A 58 -4.77 8.70 -4.00
N ALA A 59 -5.78 8.10 -4.64
CA ALA A 59 -5.65 7.59 -6.00
C ALA A 59 -5.31 8.69 -7.02
N SER A 60 -6.00 9.83 -6.95
CA SER A 60 -5.75 10.99 -7.80
C SER A 60 -4.32 11.51 -7.61
N GLU A 61 -3.84 11.61 -6.37
CA GLU A 61 -2.48 12.08 -6.07
C GLU A 61 -1.41 11.12 -6.59
N LEU A 62 -1.61 9.81 -6.46
CA LEU A 62 -0.72 8.78 -7.01
C LEU A 62 -0.64 8.88 -8.54
N ALA A 63 -1.78 8.97 -9.22
CA ALA A 63 -1.85 9.09 -10.67
C ALA A 63 -1.18 10.39 -11.16
N ARG A 64 -1.54 11.53 -10.55
CA ARG A 64 -1.02 12.86 -10.87
C ARG A 64 0.49 12.94 -10.73
N THR A 65 1.06 12.24 -9.76
CA THR A 65 2.51 12.24 -9.49
C THR A 65 3.25 11.06 -10.11
N SER A 66 2.54 10.15 -10.78
CA SER A 66 3.11 8.92 -11.36
C SER A 66 3.93 8.11 -10.35
N LYS A 67 3.52 8.12 -9.07
CA LYS A 67 4.21 7.43 -7.97
C LYS A 67 3.76 5.98 -7.90
N VAL A 68 4.68 5.03 -7.71
CA VAL A 68 4.38 3.62 -7.46
C VAL A 68 4.06 3.40 -5.99
N LEU A 69 3.03 2.60 -5.68
CA LEU A 69 2.67 2.23 -4.31
C LEU A 69 3.21 0.83 -3.98
N ILE A 70 4.03 0.71 -2.95
CA ILE A 70 4.57 -0.56 -2.44
C ILE A 70 4.10 -0.77 -1.01
N ILE A 71 3.52 -1.92 -0.74
CA ILE A 71 3.11 -2.36 0.60
C ILE A 71 4.03 -3.52 1.01
N ASP A 72 4.93 -3.29 1.96
CA ASP A 72 5.76 -4.32 2.57
C ASP A 72 5.01 -5.01 3.73
N GLU A 73 5.35 -6.26 4.01
CA GLU A 73 4.68 -7.13 5.01
C GLU A 73 3.15 -7.17 4.87
N SER A 74 2.67 -7.15 3.62
CA SER A 74 1.25 -7.07 3.25
C SER A 74 0.39 -8.23 3.77
N GLU A 75 0.97 -9.36 4.17
CA GLU A 75 0.24 -10.45 4.86
C GLU A 75 -0.39 -10.03 6.19
N HIS A 76 0.07 -8.93 6.78
CA HIS A 76 -0.48 -8.39 8.02
C HIS A 76 -1.71 -7.50 7.78
N LEU A 77 -2.01 -7.14 6.54
CA LEU A 77 -3.16 -6.33 6.25
C LEU A 77 -4.46 -7.11 6.40
N PRO A 78 -5.46 -6.57 7.11
CA PRO A 78 -6.79 -7.15 7.11
C PRO A 78 -7.44 -6.99 5.74
N PHE A 79 -8.39 -7.88 5.41
CA PHE A 79 -9.12 -7.86 4.14
C PHE A 79 -9.69 -6.49 3.78
N ARG A 80 -10.23 -5.75 4.76
CA ARG A 80 -10.79 -4.41 4.54
C ARG A 80 -9.74 -3.38 4.11
N ALA A 81 -8.49 -3.52 4.52
CA ALA A 81 -7.39 -2.67 4.07
C ALA A 81 -6.96 -3.03 2.64
N LEU A 82 -6.92 -4.33 2.31
CA LEU A 82 -6.67 -4.81 0.94
C LEU A 82 -7.74 -4.30 -0.04
N GLU A 83 -9.02 -4.33 0.34
CA GLU A 83 -10.10 -3.74 -0.48
C GLU A 83 -9.91 -2.24 -0.71
N CYS A 84 -9.40 -1.49 0.28
CA CYS A 84 -9.08 -0.08 0.08
C CYS A 84 -7.94 0.09 -0.95
N LEU A 85 -6.89 -0.73 -0.86
CA LEU A 85 -5.78 -0.72 -1.82
C LEU A 85 -6.24 -1.07 -3.24
N ARG A 86 -7.10 -2.08 -3.39
CA ARG A 86 -7.70 -2.44 -4.69
C ARG A 86 -8.45 -1.26 -5.30
N ARG A 87 -9.28 -0.57 -4.51
CA ARG A 87 -10.00 0.62 -4.99
C ARG A 87 -9.07 1.76 -5.36
N ILE A 88 -8.00 1.99 -4.59
CA ILE A 88 -6.98 2.99 -4.92
C ILE A 88 -6.31 2.63 -6.26
N TYR A 89 -5.94 1.37 -6.46
CA TYR A 89 -5.40 0.87 -7.72
C TYR A 89 -6.37 1.11 -8.88
N ASP A 90 -7.63 0.69 -8.75
CA ASP A 90 -8.66 0.82 -9.78
C ASP A 90 -8.85 2.30 -10.22
N PHE A 91 -8.82 3.25 -9.27
CA PHE A 91 -9.01 4.67 -9.56
C PHE A 91 -7.76 5.38 -10.06
N SER A 92 -6.56 4.90 -9.71
CA SER A 92 -5.29 5.55 -10.05
C SER A 92 -4.61 4.97 -11.28
N ASN A 93 -4.96 3.73 -11.65
CA ASN A 93 -4.24 2.91 -12.63
C ASN A 93 -2.71 2.88 -12.40
N THR A 94 -2.30 3.07 -11.15
CA THR A 94 -0.91 3.17 -10.72
C THR A 94 -0.41 1.79 -10.30
N ALA A 95 0.86 1.49 -10.55
CA ALA A 95 1.45 0.23 -10.10
C ALA A 95 1.33 0.06 -8.56
N LEU A 96 0.67 -1.02 -8.15
CA LEU A 96 0.55 -1.48 -6.77
C LEU A 96 1.34 -2.77 -6.58
N ILE A 97 2.34 -2.76 -5.70
CA ILE A 97 3.18 -3.92 -5.41
C ILE A 97 2.92 -4.36 -3.97
N LEU A 98 2.40 -5.58 -3.80
CA LEU A 98 2.23 -6.22 -2.50
C LEU A 98 3.41 -7.16 -2.24
N VAL A 99 4.15 -6.91 -1.17
CA VAL A 99 5.29 -7.71 -0.75
C VAL A 99 4.95 -8.37 0.57
N GLY A 100 5.24 -9.66 0.65
CA GLY A 100 5.03 -10.43 1.87
C GLY A 100 5.64 -11.82 1.82
N THR A 101 5.34 -12.61 2.83
CA THR A 101 5.63 -14.05 2.85
C THR A 101 4.60 -14.86 2.06
N ARG A 102 4.85 -16.18 1.91
CA ARG A 102 4.00 -17.09 1.13
C ARG A 102 2.55 -17.20 1.66
N LYS A 103 2.24 -16.71 2.87
CA LYS A 103 0.86 -16.67 3.40
C LYS A 103 -0.08 -15.77 2.60
N LEU A 104 0.45 -14.81 1.83
CA LEU A 104 -0.34 -13.94 0.96
C LEU A 104 -1.09 -14.72 -0.13
N LYS A 105 -0.54 -15.83 -0.64
CA LYS A 105 -1.21 -16.65 -1.67
C LYS A 105 -2.51 -17.27 -1.16
N ASN A 106 -2.55 -17.78 0.06
CA ASN A 106 -3.74 -18.49 0.57
C ASN A 106 -4.91 -17.55 0.85
N ASN A 107 -4.64 -16.32 1.31
CA ASN A 107 -5.68 -15.31 1.55
C ASN A 107 -6.27 -14.72 0.26
N LEU A 108 -5.56 -14.79 -0.87
CA LEU A 108 -6.02 -14.31 -2.18
C LEU A 108 -6.77 -15.38 -2.98
N THR A 109 -6.51 -16.67 -2.72
CA THR A 109 -7.17 -17.78 -3.45
C THR A 109 -8.37 -18.37 -2.72
N GLY A 110 -8.70 -17.91 -1.52
CA GLY A 110 -9.89 -18.37 -0.77
C GLY A 110 -9.86 -19.84 -0.36
N ILE A 111 -8.70 -20.51 -0.42
CA ILE A 111 -8.55 -21.88 0.07
C ILE A 111 -8.02 -21.78 1.51
N GLY A 112 -8.95 -21.66 2.44
CA GLY A 112 -8.78 -21.91 3.87
C GLY A 112 -9.49 -23.20 4.24
#